data_AF-A0A0F9I3E1-F1
#
_entry.id   AF-A0A0F9I3E1-F1
#
_cell.length_a   1.000
_cell.length_b   1.000
_cell.length_c   1.000
_cell.angle_alpha   90.00
_cell.angle_beta   90.00
_cell.angle_gamma   90.00
#
_symmetry.space_group_name_H-M   'P 1'
#
loop_
_entity.id
_entity.type
_entity.pdbx_description
1 polymer ?
#
loop_
_entity_poly.entity_id
_entity_poly.type
_entity_poly.pdbx_seq_one_letter_code
_entity_poly.pdbx_strand_id
1 'polypeptide(L)'
;MAEKNEAELRKELNKFKILIAYESVGSWGRDNSSFFLIQSKKNKELFEVHGSHCSCYGFEGQWSPKKISIEYLKSDKFSFSTGGYDSNETLNEEKVHKYMKRLR
;
A
#
# COMPACT_ATOMS: atom_id res chain seq x y z
N MET A 1 20.61 1.27 12.09
CA MET A 1 19.50 2.18 12.45
C MET A 1 18.83 1.59 13.69
N ALA A 2 18.51 2.39 14.71
CA ALA A 2 17.80 1.86 15.88
C ALA A 2 16.38 1.45 15.48
N GLU A 3 15.95 0.25 15.84
CA GLU A 3 14.57 -0.19 15.66
C GLU A 3 13.65 0.65 16.53
N LYS A 4 12.58 1.18 15.92
CA LYS A 4 11.54 1.92 16.64
C LYS A 4 10.74 0.95 17.49
N ASN A 5 10.41 1.32 18.72
CA ASN A 5 9.50 0.52 19.53
C ASN A 5 8.04 0.67 19.05
N GLU A 6 7.16 -0.20 19.52
CA GLU A 6 5.74 -0.22 19.12
C GLU A 6 5.04 1.14 19.32
N ALA A 7 5.33 1.85 20.41
CA ALA A 7 4.71 3.13 20.70
C ALA A 7 5.13 4.22 19.70
N GLU A 8 6.39 4.21 19.26
CA GLU A 8 6.90 5.10 18.22
C GLU A 8 6.27 4.79 16.87
N LEU A 9 6.14 3.51 16.51
CA LEU A 9 5.47 3.06 15.28
C LEU A 9 4.00 3.49 15.27
N ARG A 10 3.27 3.32 16.39
CA ARG A 10 1.88 3.77 16.51
C ARG A 10 1.75 5.28 16.35
N LYS A 11 2.66 6.06 16.96
CA LYS A 11 2.69 7.53 16.79
C LYS A 11 2.95 7.92 15.34
N GLU A 12 3.79 7.19 14.63
CA GLU A 12 4.05 7.41 13.21
C GLU A 12 2.83 7.08 12.34
N LEU A 13 2.26 5.88 12.48
CA LEU A 13 1.09 5.43 11.73
C LEU A 13 -0.12 6.36 11.97
N ASN A 14 -0.28 6.87 13.20
CA ASN A 14 -1.34 7.80 13.54
C ASN A 14 -1.28 9.14 12.80
N LYS A 15 -0.15 9.49 12.16
CA LYS A 15 -0.05 10.68 11.30
C LYS A 15 -0.80 10.52 9.98
N PHE A 16 -1.17 9.30 9.62
CA PHE A 16 -1.75 8.97 8.32
C PHE A 16 -3.18 8.47 8.44
N LYS A 17 -3.96 8.72 7.38
CA LYS A 17 -5.24 8.06 7.10
C LYS A 17 -4.98 7.02 6.00
N ILE A 18 -5.38 5.79 6.23
CA ILE A 18 -5.34 4.75 5.20
C ILE A 18 -6.52 4.98 4.26
N LEU A 19 -6.24 5.15 2.97
CA LEU A 19 -7.25 5.32 1.92
C LEU A 19 -7.48 4.00 1.18
N ILE A 20 -6.40 3.28 0.89
CA ILE A 20 -6.41 1.96 0.28
C ILE A 20 -5.46 1.07 1.09
N ALA A 21 -5.92 -0.14 1.38
CA ALA A 21 -5.10 -1.24 1.87
C ALA A 21 -5.41 -2.44 0.99
N TYR A 22 -4.48 -2.77 0.10
CA TYR A 22 -4.54 -3.92 -0.78
C TYR A 22 -3.44 -4.90 -0.35
N GLU A 23 -3.79 -6.17 -0.26
CA GLU A 23 -2.86 -7.28 -0.09
C GLU A 23 -3.32 -8.40 -1.01
N SER A 24 -2.42 -8.88 -1.86
CA SER A 24 -2.70 -10.00 -2.75
C SER A 24 -2.73 -11.29 -1.94
N VAL A 25 -3.92 -11.74 -1.57
CA VAL A 25 -4.09 -13.01 -0.88
C VAL A 25 -4.52 -14.07 -1.88
N GLY A 26 -3.68 -15.10 -2.03
CA GLY A 26 -3.97 -16.26 -2.86
C GLY A 26 -4.23 -17.52 -2.06
N SER A 27 -4.76 -18.55 -2.71
CA SER A 27 -5.12 -19.83 -2.08
C SER A 27 -3.96 -20.51 -1.33
N TRP A 28 -2.71 -20.15 -1.64
CA TRP A 28 -1.51 -20.74 -1.05
C TRP A 28 -0.70 -19.77 -0.19
N GLY A 29 -1.15 -18.53 0.01
CA GLY A 29 -0.62 -17.53 0.96
C GLY A 29 0.87 -17.19 0.86
N ARG A 30 1.58 -17.75 -0.12
CA ARG A 30 3.01 -17.58 -0.35
C ARG A 30 3.20 -16.64 -1.55
N ASP A 31 4.13 -15.70 -1.40
CA ASP A 31 4.49 -14.67 -2.39
C ASP A 31 3.38 -13.65 -2.65
N ASN A 32 3.06 -12.89 -1.60
CA ASN A 32 2.09 -11.81 -1.67
C ASN A 32 2.77 -10.44 -1.85
N SER A 33 2.03 -9.53 -2.47
CA SER A 33 2.34 -8.12 -2.64
C SER A 33 1.26 -7.29 -1.97
N SER A 34 1.67 -6.22 -1.29
CA SER A 34 0.78 -5.27 -0.64
C SER A 34 1.01 -3.88 -1.19
N PHE A 35 -0.09 -3.16 -1.35
CA PHE A 35 -0.11 -1.76 -1.75
C PHE A 35 -1.00 -0.97 -0.79
N PHE A 36 -0.46 0.10 -0.23
CA PHE A 36 -1.23 1.05 0.57
C PHE A 36 -1.15 2.43 -0.04
N LEU A 37 -2.31 3.08 -0.15
CA LEU A 37 -2.38 4.51 -0.37
C LEU A 37 -2.73 5.17 0.96
N ILE A 38 -1.84 6.00 1.47
CA ILE A 38 -2.03 6.71 2.74
C ILE A 38 -1.99 8.22 2.51
N GLN A 39 -2.72 8.95 3.35
CA GLN A 39 -2.79 10.40 3.30
C GLN A 39 -2.33 11.00 4.63
N SER A 40 -1.41 11.96 4.57
CA SER A 40 -1.00 12.74 5.74
C SER A 40 -2.19 13.52 6.31
N LYS A 41 -2.46 13.35 7.61
CA LYS A 41 -3.51 14.11 8.31
C LYS A 41 -3.16 15.61 8.42
N LYS A 42 -1.86 15.95 8.40
CA LYS A 42 -1.35 17.32 8.58
C LYS A 42 -1.56 18.20 7.36
N ASN A 43 -1.19 17.71 6.17
CA ASN A 43 -1.10 18.51 4.94
C ASN A 43 -1.80 17.86 3.73
N LYS A 44 -2.51 16.76 3.94
CA LYS A 44 -3.27 16.04 2.90
C LYS A 44 -2.43 15.44 1.76
N GLU A 45 -1.10 15.45 1.87
CA GLU A 45 -0.21 14.80 0.91
C GLU A 45 -0.44 13.29 0.87
N LEU A 46 -0.32 12.71 -0.33
CA LEU A 46 -0.49 11.29 -0.60
C LEU A 46 0.86 10.58 -0.63
N PHE A 47 0.87 9.35 -0.12
CA PHE A 47 2.03 8.48 -0.13
C PHE A 47 1.61 7.06 -0.53
N GLU A 48 2.43 6.41 -1.32
CA GLU A 48 2.35 4.97 -1.55
C GLU A 48 3.28 4.22 -0.58
N VAL A 49 2.85 3.03 -0.17
CA VAL A 49 3.68 2.06 0.54
C VAL A 49 3.51 0.74 -0.19
N HIS A 50 4.63 0.11 -0.50
CA HIS A 50 4.68 -1.21 -1.12
C HIS A 50 5.32 -2.18 -0.12
N GLY A 51 4.81 -3.40 -0.07
CA GLY A 51 5.42 -4.48 0.69
C GLY A 51 5.29 -5.79 -0.07
N SER A 52 6.21 -6.71 0.16
CA SER A 52 6.11 -8.08 -0.35
C SER A 52 6.52 -9.06 0.73
N HIS A 53 5.76 -10.14 0.92
CA HIS A 53 6.17 -11.23 1.78
C HIS A 53 6.33 -12.51 0.96
N CYS A 54 7.39 -13.24 1.30
CA CYS A 54 7.65 -14.57 0.77
C CYS A 54 7.78 -15.54 1.93
N SER A 55 7.80 -16.85 1.63
CA SER A 55 7.93 -17.88 2.67
C SER A 55 9.16 -17.74 3.59
N CYS A 56 10.15 -16.93 3.22
CA CYS A 56 11.37 -16.69 3.99
C CYS A 56 11.33 -15.41 4.83
N TYR A 57 10.54 -14.40 4.44
CA TYR A 57 10.56 -13.05 5.06
C TYR A 57 9.17 -12.40 5.00
N GLY A 58 8.75 -11.81 6.11
CA GLY A 58 7.54 -11.01 6.24
C GLY A 58 7.71 -9.58 5.75
N PHE A 59 6.86 -8.68 6.23
CA PHE A 59 6.89 -7.24 5.91
C PHE A 59 7.87 -6.42 6.76
N GLU A 60 8.72 -7.07 7.57
CA GLU A 60 9.62 -6.40 8.49
C GLU A 60 10.57 -5.43 7.76
N GLY A 61 10.68 -4.21 8.25
CA GLY A 61 11.56 -3.18 7.68
C GLY A 61 11.11 -2.60 6.33
N GLN A 62 9.99 -3.03 5.76
CA GLN A 62 9.52 -2.59 4.44
C GLN A 62 8.67 -1.31 4.48
N TRP A 63 8.35 -0.79 5.67
CA TRP A 63 7.63 0.47 5.81
C TRP A 63 8.45 1.64 5.24
N SER A 64 8.11 2.07 4.03
CA SER A 64 8.79 3.15 3.32
C SER A 64 7.79 4.00 2.52
N PRO A 65 7.06 4.93 3.18
CA PRO A 65 6.15 5.84 2.49
C PRO A 65 6.87 6.71 1.47
N LYS A 66 6.44 6.64 0.21
CA LYS A 66 6.95 7.47 -0.88
C LYS A 66 5.88 8.44 -1.33
N LYS A 67 6.22 9.73 -1.43
CA LYS A 67 5.28 10.77 -1.86
C LYS A 67 4.84 10.48 -3.29
N ILE A 68 3.54 10.58 -3.54
CA ILE A 68 2.94 10.33 -4.85
C ILE A 68 1.94 11.44 -5.20
N SER A 69 1.84 11.79 -6.48
CA SER A 69 0.92 12.84 -6.93
C SER A 69 -0.44 12.25 -7.33
N ILE A 70 -1.49 13.05 -7.19
CA ILE A 70 -2.84 12.65 -7.60
C ILE A 70 -2.93 12.50 -9.12
N GLU A 71 -2.17 13.27 -9.87
CA GLU A 71 -2.06 13.20 -11.32
C GLU A 71 -1.46 11.86 -11.76
N TYR A 72 -0.41 11.41 -11.08
CA TYR A 72 0.20 10.11 -11.38
C TYR A 72 -0.75 8.97 -11.04
N LEU A 73 -1.39 8.99 -9.86
CA LEU A 73 -2.39 7.98 -9.45
C LEU A 73 -3.58 7.86 -10.41
N LYS A 74 -3.93 8.93 -11.13
CA LYS A 74 -5.03 8.96 -12.10
C LYS A 74 -4.58 8.69 -13.54
N SER A 75 -3.27 8.61 -13.78
CA SER A 75 -2.73 8.35 -15.11
C SER A 75 -2.83 6.88 -15.48
N ASP A 76 -2.75 6.60 -16.77
CA ASP A 76 -2.59 5.27 -17.35
C ASP A 76 -1.23 4.60 -17.02
N LYS A 77 -0.30 5.37 -16.44
CA LYS A 77 1.05 4.90 -16.06
C LYS A 77 1.13 4.35 -14.65
N PHE A 78 0.07 4.49 -13.86
CA PHE A 78 0.06 3.98 -12.50
C PHE A 78 -0.25 2.48 -12.51
N SER A 79 0.60 1.71 -11.84
CA SER A 79 0.38 0.30 -11.55
C SER A 79 0.99 -0.04 -10.19
N PHE A 80 0.51 -1.13 -9.60
CA PHE A 80 1.06 -1.72 -8.38
C PHE A 80 1.06 -3.24 -8.54
N SER A 81 1.90 -3.94 -7.77
CA SER A 81 2.01 -5.39 -7.90
C SER A 81 0.85 -6.11 -7.19
N THR A 82 0.21 -7.04 -7.89
CA THR A 82 -0.87 -7.92 -7.39
C THR A 82 -0.40 -9.33 -7.06
N GLY A 83 0.92 -9.59 -7.04
CA GLY A 83 1.49 -10.89 -6.65
C GLY A 83 1.12 -12.06 -7.58
N GLY A 84 1.39 -13.30 -7.14
CA GLY A 84 1.34 -14.50 -7.99
C GLY A 84 0.13 -15.43 -7.82
N TYR A 85 -0.80 -15.14 -6.92
CA TYR A 85 -1.91 -16.06 -6.61
C TYR A 85 -3.24 -15.37 -6.22
N ASP A 86 -3.40 -14.05 -6.39
CA ASP A 86 -4.69 -13.39 -6.13
C ASP A 86 -5.71 -13.82 -7.19
N SER A 87 -6.58 -14.76 -6.81
CA SER A 87 -7.66 -15.29 -7.67
C SER A 87 -8.68 -14.23 -8.11
N ASN A 88 -8.58 -13.00 -7.59
CA ASN A 88 -9.47 -11.90 -7.90
C ASN A 88 -8.73 -10.57 -8.17
N GLU A 89 -7.48 -10.66 -8.63
CA GLU A 89 -6.62 -9.49 -8.86
C GLU A 89 -7.28 -8.44 -9.76
N THR A 90 -7.93 -8.85 -10.85
CA THR A 90 -8.55 -7.93 -11.80
C THR A 90 -9.65 -7.08 -11.15
N LEU A 91 -10.57 -7.69 -10.38
CA LEU A 91 -11.62 -6.92 -9.71
C LEU A 91 -11.08 -6.06 -8.57
N ASN A 92 -10.01 -6.50 -7.91
CA ASN A 92 -9.37 -5.72 -6.85
C ASN A 92 -8.65 -4.50 -7.43
N GLU A 93 -7.92 -4.67 -8.53
CA GLU A 93 -7.27 -3.58 -9.26
C GLU A 93 -8.31 -2.57 -9.76
N GLU A 94 -9.41 -3.04 -10.36
CA GLU A 94 -10.51 -2.18 -10.78
C GLU A 94 -11.11 -1.36 -9.64
N LYS A 95 -11.30 -1.95 -8.45
CA LYS A 95 -11.79 -1.23 -7.25
C LYS A 95 -10.81 -0.16 -6.81
N VAL A 96 -9.51 -0.45 -6.83
CA VAL A 96 -8.43 0.49 -6.52
C VAL A 96 -8.46 1.67 -7.50
N HIS A 97 -8.44 1.40 -8.80
CA HIS A 97 -8.51 2.44 -9.84
C HIS A 97 -9.79 3.27 -9.76
N LYS A 98 -10.94 2.64 -9.52
CA LYS A 98 -12.22 3.34 -9.34
C LYS A 98 -12.23 4.22 -8.10
N TYR A 99 -11.55 3.83 -7.03
CA TYR A 99 -11.35 4.69 -5.87
C TYR A 99 -10.43 5.88 -6.20
N MET A 100 -9.29 5.64 -6.84
CA MET A 100 -8.33 6.69 -7.21
C MET A 100 -8.93 7.76 -8.12
N LYS A 101 -9.76 7.37 -9.10
CA LYS A 101 -10.50 8.30 -9.97
C LYS A 101 -11.43 9.26 -9.20
N ARG A 102 -11.88 8.89 -8.00
CA ARG A 102 -12.77 9.70 -7.15
C ARG A 102 -12.02 10.58 -6.15
N LEU A 103 -10.70 10.46 -6.03
CA LEU A 103 -9.89 11.32 -5.17
C LEU A 103 -9.99 12.78 -5.64
N ARG A 104 -10.08 13.70 -4.68
CA ARG A 104 -10.12 15.15 -4.90
C ARG A 104 -8.84 15.78 -4.38
#